data_AF-E3GIK5-F1
#
_entry.id   AF-E3GIK5-F1
#
_cell.length_a   1.000
_cell.length_b   1.000
_cell.length_c   1.000
_cell.angle_alpha   90.00
_cell.angle_beta   90.00
_cell.angle_gamma   90.00
#
_symmetry.space_group_name_H-M   'P 1'
#
loop_
_entity.id
_entity.type
_entity.pdbx_description
1 polymer ?
#
loop_
_entity_poly.entity_id
_entity_poly.type
_entity_poly.pdbx_seq_one_letter_code
_entity_poly.pdbx_strand_id
1 'polypeptide(L)' 'MRYSYEFKLRCVELYKEGSQMETPENVKIKFFGDKIRQWCRIADSCGSQVLKHSDQSKEWAPDFSFRSRLAVST' A
#
# COMPACT_ATOMS: atom_id res chain seq x y z
N MET A 1 -11.33 2.83 -1.70
CA MET A 1 -10.80 4.00 -2.42
C MET A 1 -9.45 3.61 -3.02
N ARG A 2 -9.28 3.69 -4.34
CA ARG A 2 -7.99 3.44 -4.99
C ARG A 2 -7.35 4.78 -5.32
N TYR A 3 -6.34 5.16 -4.55
CA TYR A 3 -5.53 6.34 -4.83
C TYR A 3 -4.43 5.97 -5.82
N SER A 4 -4.19 6.82 -6.82
CA SER A 4 -3.07 6.67 -7.74
C SER A 4 -1.73 6.81 -6.99
N TYR A 5 -0.67 6.24 -7.55
CA TYR A 5 0.66 6.33 -6.96
C TYR A 5 1.11 7.79 -6.80
N GLU A 6 0.97 8.59 -7.86
CA GLU A 6 1.29 10.02 -7.87
C GLU A 6 0.56 10.79 -6.77
N PHE A 7 -0.72 10.46 -6.53
CA PHE A 7 -1.49 11.09 -5.47
C PHE A 7 -0.93 10.76 -4.08
N LYS A 8 -0.63 9.49 -3.82
CA LYS A 8 -0.02 9.08 -2.53
C LYS A 8 1.35 9.73 -2.33
N LEU A 9 2.14 9.84 -3.40
CA LEU A 9 3.46 10.46 -3.36
C LEU A 9 3.35 11.94 -2.97
N ARG A 10 2.47 12.68 -3.64
CA ARG A 10 2.17 14.08 -3.30
C ARG A 10 1.70 14.25 -1.85
N CYS A 11 0.88 13.33 -1.32
CA CYS A 11 0.50 13.38 0.09
C CYS A 11 1.69 13.22 1.04
N VAL A 12 2.64 12.34 0.72
CA VAL A 12 3.83 12.11 1.53
C VAL A 12 4.78 13.31 1.46
N GLU A 13 4.97 13.91 0.28
CA GLU A 13 5.77 15.13 0.10
C GLU A 13 5.22 16.30 0.93
N LEU A 14 3.92 16.58 0.80
CA LEU A 14 3.25 17.64 1.57
C LEU A 14 3.35 17.40 3.09
N TYR A 15 3.20 16.15 3.52
CA TYR A 15 3.34 15.79 4.93
C TYR A 15 4.75 16.09 5.48
N LYS A 16 5.80 15.91 4.65
CA LYS A 16 7.19 16.27 5.03
C LYS A 16 7.41 17.77 5.07
N GLU A 17 6.73 18.53 4.21
CA GLU A 17 6.77 20.00 4.19
C GLU A 17 5.98 20.63 5.37
N GLY A 18 5.21 19.82 6.10
CA GLY A 18 4.35 20.30 7.20
C GLY A 18 3.01 20.87 6.73
N SER A 19 2.73 20.80 5.42
CA SER A 19 1.45 21.19 4.84
C SER A 19 0.49 20.00 4.78
N GLN A 20 -0.72 20.16 5.31
CA GLN A 20 -1.77 19.14 5.12
C GLN A 20 -2.47 19.35 3.78
N MET A 21 -2.56 18.28 2.98
CA MET A 21 -3.35 18.29 1.75
C MET A 21 -4.84 18.52 2.10
N GLU A 22 -5.51 19.37 1.32
CA GLU A 22 -6.92 19.65 1.47
C GLU A 22 -7.72 18.34 1.34
N THR A 23 -8.49 18.01 2.37
CA THR A 23 -9.20 16.73 2.41
C THR A 23 -10.34 16.80 1.40
N PRO A 24 -10.47 15.85 0.45
CA PRO A 24 -11.57 15.86 -0.48
C PRO A 24 -12.91 15.78 0.27
N GLU A 25 -13.87 16.62 -0.15
CA GLU A 25 -15.14 16.95 0.54
C GLU A 25 -15.99 15.75 0.97
N ASN A 26 -15.76 14.58 0.37
CA ASN A 26 -16.51 13.35 0.61
C ASN A 26 -15.74 12.28 1.42
N VAL A 27 -14.59 12.60 2.01
CA VAL A 27 -13.82 11.66 2.84
C VAL A 27 -13.81 12.12 4.29
N LYS A 28 -14.11 11.20 5.21
CA LYS A 28 -13.98 11.44 6.65
C LYS A 28 -12.53 11.83 6.97
N ILE A 29 -12.32 13.08 7.40
CA ILE A 29 -11.00 13.70 7.63
C ILE A 29 -10.08 12.82 8.49
N LYS A 30 -10.62 12.22 9.56
CA LYS A 30 -9.85 11.32 10.45
C LYS A 30 -9.26 10.13 9.68
N PHE A 31 -10.08 9.46 8.88
CA PHE A 31 -9.64 8.29 8.09
C PHE A 31 -8.60 8.68 7.03
N PHE A 32 -8.71 9.88 6.45
CA PHE A 32 -7.73 10.37 5.48
C PHE A 32 -6.38 10.67 6.13
N GLY A 33 -6.38 11.35 7.28
CA GLY A 33 -5.16 11.62 8.04
C GLY A 33 -4.43 10.34 8.46
N ASP A 34 -5.16 9.33 8.93
CA ASP A 34 -4.58 8.02 9.28
C ASP A 34 -3.93 7.33 8.06
N LYS A 35 -4.54 7.48 6.87
CA LYS A 35 -3.98 6.93 5.62
C LYS A 35 -2.69 7.62 5.21
N ILE A 36 -2.62 8.95 5.29
CA ILE A 36 -1.40 9.70 5.00
C ILE A 36 -0.27 9.27 5.94
N ARG A 37 -0.55 9.16 7.25
CA ARG A 37 0.42 8.67 8.23
C ARG A 37 0.91 7.27 7.90
N GLN A 38 0.00 6.38 7.50
CA GLN A 38 0.36 5.02 7.09
C GLN A 38 1.32 5.03 5.89
N TRP A 39 1.04 5.83 4.86
CA TRP A 39 1.92 5.93 3.69
C TRP A 39 3.27 6.55 4.02
N CYS A 40 3.31 7.57 4.86
CA CYS A 40 4.58 8.17 5.29
C CYS A 40 5.44 7.16 6.04
N ARG A 41 4.87 6.39 6.99
CA ARG A 41 5.61 5.36 7.73
C ARG A 41 6.18 4.27 6.82
N ILE A 42 5.41 3.84 5.82
CA ILE A 42 5.85 2.84 4.83
C ILE A 42 6.97 3.43 3.95
N ALA A 43 6.80 4.67 3.48
CA ALA A 43 7.78 5.35 2.65
C ALA A 43 9.10 5.61 3.39
N ASP A 44 9.05 5.96 4.67
CA ASP A 44 10.25 6.16 5.49
C ASP A 44 10.98 4.85 5.82
N SER A 45 10.26 3.72 5.91
CA SER A 45 10.86 2.43 6.21
C SER A 45 11.44 1.72 4.97
N CYS A 46 10.72 1.76 3.84
CA CYS A 46 11.04 0.96 2.66
C CYS A 46 11.19 1.78 1.37
N GLY A 47 11.05 3.11 1.43
CA GLY A 47 11.05 3.99 0.27
C GLY A 47 9.68 4.19 -0.37
N SER A 48 9.54 5.29 -1.12
CA SER A 48 8.28 5.68 -1.78
C SER A 48 7.82 4.67 -2.84
N GLN A 49 8.71 3.89 -3.43
CA GLN A 49 8.39 2.88 -4.44
C GLN A 49 7.41 1.81 -3.93
N VAL A 50 7.38 1.53 -2.62
CA VAL A 50 6.43 0.57 -2.01
C VAL A 50 4.98 1.09 -2.02
N LEU A 51 4.77 2.40 -2.22
CA LEU A 51 3.42 2.95 -2.36
C LEU A 51 2.78 2.64 -3.72
N LYS A 52 3.58 2.21 -4.71
CA LYS A 52 3.07 1.69 -5.98
C LYS A 52 2.20 0.49 -5.65
N HIS A 53 0.96 0.51 -6.15
CA HIS A 53 0.13 -0.67 -6.04
C HIS A 53 0.84 -1.78 -6.82
N SER A 54 1.22 -2.83 -6.11
CA SER A 54 1.69 -4.03 -6.77
C SER A 54 0.49 -4.68 -7.47
N ASP A 55 0.57 -4.84 -8.79
CA ASP A 55 -0.37 -5.63 -9.58
C ASP A 55 -0.29 -7.15 -9.27
N GLN A 56 0.47 -7.55 -8.25
CA GLN A 56 0.57 -8.94 -7.76
C GLN A 56 -0.76 -9.54 -7.28
N SER A 57 -1.86 -8.77 -7.24
CA SER A 57 -3.21 -9.31 -7.01
C SER A 57 -3.83 -9.99 -8.24
N LYS A 58 -3.12 -10.11 -9.38
CA LYS A 58 -3.64 -10.77 -10.59
C LYS A 58 -3.25 -12.24 -10.75
N GLU A 59 -2.35 -12.75 -9.91
CA GLU A 59 -2.00 -14.18 -9.90
C GLU A 59 -2.30 -14.80 -8.54
N TRP A 60 -3.60 -14.94 -8.23
CA TRP A 60 -3.99 -16.20 -7.61
C TRP A 60 -3.84 -17.27 -8.70
N ALA A 61 -2.60 -17.72 -8.93
CA ALA A 61 -2.37 -18.95 -9.66
C ALA A 61 -3.02 -20.08 -8.83
N PRO A 62 -3.99 -20.85 -9.36
CA PRO A 62 -4.59 -21.96 -8.62
C PRO A 62 -3.59 -23.08 -8.33
N ASP A 63 -2.37 -23.00 -8.88
CA ASP A 63 -1.38 -24.06 -8.86
C ASP A 63 -0.30 -23.87 -7.78
N PHE A 64 -0.68 -23.42 -6.59
CA PHE A 64 0.12 -23.79 -5.41
C PHE A 64 -0.39 -25.14 -4.91
N SER A 65 -0.21 -26.18 -5.74
CA SER A 65 -0.31 -27.55 -5.28
C SER A 65 0.74 -27.72 -4.19
N PHE A 66 0.26 -27.97 -2.98
CA PHE A 66 1.03 -28.25 -1.78
C PHE A 66 1.87 -29.52 -2.02
N ARG A 67 2.99 -29.37 -2.71
CA ARG A 67 3.92 -30.44 -3.00
C ARG A 67 4.86 -30.58 -1.81
N SER A 68 4.36 -31.15 -0.72
CA SER A 68 5.20 -31.78 0.31
C SER A 68 4.37 -32.67 1.24
N ARG A 69 4.88 -33.91 1.44
CA ARG A 69 4.28 -35.10 2.09
C ARG A 69 3.38 -35.88 1.12
N LEU A 70 3.88 -36.89 0.39
CA LEU A 70 4.46 -38.11 0.94
C LEU A 70 5.63 -38.59 0.07
N ALA A 71 6.85 -38.40 0.58
CA ALA A 71 7.94 -39.33 0.34
C ALA A 71 8.22 -40.00 1.69
N VAL A 72 7.36 -40.94 2.06
CA VAL A 72 7.65 -41.95 3.08
C VAL A 72 7.35 -43.28 2.43
N SER A 73 8.44 -43.91 2.02
CA SER A 73 8.71 -45.33 1.84
C SER A 73 7.57 -46.31 2.09
N THR A 74 7.28 -47.17 1.12
CA THR A 74 7.34 -48.64 1.22
C THR A 74 7.36 -49.22 -0.19
#